data_AF-A0AAP0LFT4-F1
#
_entry.id   AF-A0AAP0LFT4-F1
#
_cell.length_a   1.000
_cell.length_b   1.000
_cell.length_c   1.000
_cell.angle_alpha   90.00
_cell.angle_beta   90.00
_cell.angle_gamma   90.00
#
_symmetry.space_group_name_H-M   'P 1'
#
loop_
_entity.id
_entity.type
_entity.pdbx_description
1 polymer ?
#
loop_
_entity_poly.entity_id
_entity_poly.type
_entity_poly.pdbx_seq_one_letter_code
_entity_poly.pdbx_strand_id
1 'polypeptide(L)' 'MHCEFGNTRHRDDGVVKLGEVEVPRVNHFRYLGSIIQNDGNIENDVTHRIQAGWKKWRVQRG' A
#
# COMPACT_ATOMS: atom_id res chain seq x y z
N MET A 1 1.30 -18.05 5.89
CA MET A 1 1.89 -16.80 6.44
C MET A 1 0.95 -15.67 6.06
N HIS A 2 0.10 -15.24 6.98
CA HIS A 2 -0.87 -14.16 6.76
C HIS A 2 -0.43 -13.02 7.70
N CYS A 3 0.05 -11.93 7.12
CA CYS A 3 0.39 -10.72 7.87
C CYS A 3 -0.80 -9.75 7.71
N GLU A 4 -1.59 -9.60 8.77
CA GLU A 4 -2.74 -8.69 8.78
C GLU A 4 -2.29 -7.27 9.05
N PHE A 5 -1.92 -6.56 7.98
CA PHE A 5 -1.67 -5.12 8.05
C PHE A 5 -2.98 -4.31 8.19
N GLY A 6 -4.11 -4.88 7.75
CA GLY A 6 -5.42 -4.21 7.62
C GLY A 6 -6.22 -3.99 8.93
N ASN A 7 -5.71 -4.41 10.09
CA ASN A 7 -6.49 -4.37 11.34
C ASN A 7 -6.23 -3.13 12.22
N THR A 8 -5.42 -2.19 11.74
CA THR A 8 -5.10 -0.96 12.49
C THR A 8 -6.15 0.12 12.23
N ARG A 9 -7.34 -0.03 12.83
CA ARG A 9 -8.41 0.98 12.74
C ARG A 9 -8.10 2.21 13.59
N HIS A 10 -7.12 3.01 13.18
CA HIS A 10 -7.00 4.40 13.63
C HIS A 10 -7.62 5.33 12.59
N ARG A 11 -8.87 5.69 12.89
CA ARG A 11 -9.74 6.59 12.13
C ARG A 11 -9.45 8.05 12.52
N ASP A 12 -8.17 8.37 12.64
CA ASP A 12 -7.72 9.71 12.99
C ASP A 12 -7.00 10.29 11.78
N ASP A 13 -7.49 11.45 11.33
CA ASP A 13 -7.01 12.20 10.16
C ASP A 13 -5.71 12.96 10.51
N GLY A 14 -5.09 12.60 11.63
CA GLY A 14 -4.05 13.34 12.32
C GLY A 14 -2.62 13.02 11.87
N VAL A 15 -1.70 13.72 12.51
CA VAL A 15 -0.26 13.52 12.36
C VAL A 15 0.17 12.17 12.95
N VAL A 16 1.13 11.52 12.30
CA VAL A 16 1.80 10.33 12.80
C VAL A 16 3.06 10.76 13.54
N LYS A 17 3.23 10.34 14.79
CA LYS A 17 4.45 10.58 15.57
C LYS A 17 5.50 9.52 15.28
N LEU A 18 6.63 9.95 14.72
CA LEU A 18 7.83 9.16 14.51
C LEU A 18 8.93 9.69 15.44
N GLY A 19 8.96 9.17 16.66
CA GLY A 19 9.80 9.72 17.73
C GLY A 19 9.35 11.14 18.08
N GLU A 20 10.26 12.10 17.89
CA GLU A 20 9.99 13.53 18.11
C GLU A 20 9.42 14.24 16.86
N VAL A 21 9.34 13.55 15.71
CA VAL A 21 8.86 14.14 14.47
C VAL A 21 7.38 13.82 14.26
N GLU A 22 6.59 14.85 13.96
CA GLU A 22 5.22 14.69 13.49
C GLU A 22 5.18 14.76 11.97
N VAL A 23 4.68 13.71 11.33
CA VAL A 23 4.50 13.66 9.86
C VAL A 23 3.01 13.60 9.53
N PRO A 24 2.55 14.25 8.45
CA PRO A 24 1.16 14.16 8.04
C PRO A 24 0.83 12.71 7.65
N ARG A 25 -0.32 12.22 8.10
CA ARG A 25 -0.85 10.94 7.61
C ARG A 25 -1.28 11.09 6.16
N VAL A 26 -0.95 10.09 5.36
CA VAL A 26 -1.27 10.05 3.93
C VAL A 26 -2.08 8.81 3.62
N ASN A 27 -2.96 8.90 2.63
CA ASN A 27 -3.79 7.77 2.20
C ASN A 27 -2.99 6.65 1.53
N HIS A 28 -1.83 6.99 0.96
CA HIS A 28 -0.97 6.07 0.24
C HIS A 28 0.49 6.35 0.62
N PHE A 29 1.20 5.33 1.06
CA PHE A 29 2.60 5.41 1.44
C PHE A 29 3.42 4.39 0.65
N ARG A 30 4.57 4.82 0.12
CA ARG A 30 5.48 3.91 -0.59
C ARG A 30 6.46 3.28 0.40
N TYR A 31 6.41 1.96 0.53
CA TYR A 31 7.29 1.19 1.39
C TYR A 31 7.95 0.06 0.59
N LEU A 32 9.29 0.04 0.56
CA LEU A 32 10.10 -0.99 -0.11
C LEU A 32 9.65 -1.31 -1.55
N GLY A 33 9.11 -0.32 -2.26
CA GLY A 33 8.65 -0.48 -3.64
C GLY A 33 7.18 -0.85 -3.82
N SER A 34 6.44 -1.13 -2.74
CA SER A 34 4.98 -1.30 -2.75
C SER A 34 4.26 -0.08 -2.20
N ILE A 35 2.98 0.07 -2.56
CA ILE A 35 2.09 1.10 -2.03
C ILE A 35 1.18 0.48 -0.96
N ILE A 36 1.24 1.04 0.25
CA ILE A 36 0.43 0.64 1.40
C ILE A 36 -0.60 1.74 1.66
N GLN A 37 -1.86 1.36 1.86
CA GLN A 37 -2.94 2.27 2.21
C GLN A 37 -2.88 2.67 3.68
N ASN A 38 -3.58 3.75 4.05
CA ASN A 38 -3.61 4.27 5.42
C ASN A 38 -4.11 3.24 6.47
N ASP A 39 -4.96 2.30 6.08
CA ASP A 39 -5.45 1.20 6.90
C ASP A 39 -4.48 0.01 6.95
N GLY A 40 -3.35 0.10 6.26
CA GLY A 40 -2.36 -0.96 6.11
C GLY A 40 -2.64 -1.90 4.93
N ASN A 41 -3.73 -1.72 4.18
CA ASN A 41 -4.07 -2.61 3.07
C ASN A 41 -3.13 -2.43 1.86
N ILE A 42 -2.68 -3.54 1.27
CA ILE A 42 -1.81 -3.61 0.08
C ILE A 42 -2.52 -4.21 -1.16
N GLU A 43 -3.76 -4.68 -1.02
CA GLU A 43 -4.51 -5.38 -2.08
C GLU A 43 -4.56 -4.61 -3.40
N ASN A 44 -4.70 -3.29 -3.34
CA ASN A 44 -4.72 -2.44 -4.52
C ASN A 44 -3.38 -2.48 -5.29
N ASP A 45 -2.24 -2.42 -4.60
CA ASP A 45 -0.91 -2.51 -5.23
C ASP A 45 -0.68 -3.91 -5.84
N VAL A 46 -1.06 -4.96 -5.10
CA VAL A 46 -0.95 -6.35 -5.56
C VAL A 46 -1.78 -6.55 -6.84
N THR A 47 -3.04 -6.12 -6.82
CA THR A 47 -3.95 -6.24 -7.97
C THR A 47 -3.39 -5.49 -9.19
N HIS A 48 -2.92 -4.26 -8.99
CA HIS A 48 -2.33 -3.47 -10.05
C HIS A 48 -1.09 -4.14 -10.67
N ARG A 49 -0.16 -4.65 -9.84
CA ARG A 49 1.06 -5.32 -10.33
C ARG A 49 0.76 -6.60 -11.09
N ILE A 50 -0.22 -7.39 -10.64
CA ILE A 50 -0.70 -8.59 -11.35
C ILE A 50 -1.26 -8.20 -12.72
N GLN A 51 -2.16 -7.21 -12.78
CA GLN A 51 -2.76 -6.75 -14.03
C GLN A 51 -1.71 -6.23 -15.02
N ALA A 52 -0.76 -5.42 -14.54
CA ALA A 52 0.34 -4.91 -15.34
C ALA A 52 1.22 -6.05 -15.90
N GLY A 53 1.52 -7.05 -15.07
CA GLY A 53 2.25 -8.25 -15.48
C GLY A 53 1.52 -9.02 -16.58
N TRP A 54 0.23 -9.29 -16.41
CA TRP A 54 -0.59 -9.98 -17.41
C TRP A 54 -0.70 -9.21 -18.72
N LYS A 55 -0.82 -7.88 -18.67
CA LYS A 55 -0.87 -7.04 -19.87
C LYS A 55 0.43 -7.17 -20.67
N LYS A 56 1.59 -7.10 -20.01
CA LYS A 56 2.89 -7.29 -20.67
C LYS A 56 3.04 -8.68 -21.28
N TRP A 57 2.64 -9.72 -20.54
CA TRP A 57 2.70 -11.10 -21.02
C TRP A 57 1.84 -11.34 -22.27
N ARG A 58 0.62 -10.76 -22.33
CA ARG A 58 -0.25 -10.88 -23.51
C ARG A 58 0.33 -10.19 -24.74
N VAL A 59 0.97 -9.02 -24.57
CA VAL A 59 1.62 -8.29 -25.67
C VAL A 59 2.79 -9.08 -26.25
N GLN A 60 3.54 -9.83 -25.44
CA GLN A 60 4.67 -10.64 -25.92
C GLN A 60 4.25 -11.91 -26.67
N ARG A 61 2.98 -12.32 -26.54
CA ARG A 61 2.44 -13.54 -27.17
C ARG A 61 1.61 -13.27 -28.43
N GLY A 62 1.29 -12.01 -28.72
CA GLY A 62 0.65 -11.58 -29.96
C GLY A 62 1.67 -10.97 -30.90
#